data_AF-A0A6B4JST6-F1
#
_entry.id   AF-A0A6B4JST6-F1
#
_cell.length_a   1.000
_cell.length_b   1.000
_cell.length_c   1.000
_cell.angle_alpha   90.00
_cell.angle_beta   90.00
_cell.angle_gamma   90.00
#
_symmetry.space_group_name_H-M   'P 1'
#
loop_
_entity.id
_entity.type
_entity.pdbx_description
1 polymer ?
#
loop_
_entity_poly.entity_id
_entity_poly.type
_entity_poly.pdbx_seq_one_letter_code
_entity_poly.pdbx_strand_id
1 'polypeptide(L)'
;MKKTDLLKLIESIADDGDINESLLGHEEFKGLKDLSKLGADDINGILTGEVGKAYLTSHDDSVRSKAVETFKTGKMQEEIKKAIEAATNKKKTPEQEELEKLKKQFEDSQAELTKERTMSTLSKTLKEKNLPIELANFAYGDGKEETYTKNIETLQGILNNAVDSGVKAKLGTSSYIPPADAQTNALNAQIAQAMGVQ
;
A
#
# COMPACT_ATOMS: atom_id res chain seq x y z
N MET A 1 1.54 -8.45 46.47
CA MET A 1 2.82 -9.16 46.64
C MET A 1 3.96 -8.17 46.45
N LYS A 2 5.04 -8.21 47.24
CA LYS A 2 6.25 -7.42 46.93
C LYS A 2 7.14 -8.19 45.96
N LYS A 3 8.01 -7.48 45.22
CA LYS A 3 8.96 -8.09 44.27
C LYS A 3 9.75 -9.25 44.89
N THR A 4 10.22 -9.08 46.11
CA THR A 4 10.99 -10.11 46.84
C THR A 4 10.19 -11.38 47.10
N ASP A 5 8.89 -11.25 47.37
CA ASP A 5 8.01 -12.38 47.65
C ASP A 5 7.65 -13.13 46.35
N LEU A 6 7.48 -12.39 45.25
CA LEU A 6 7.25 -12.98 43.92
C LEU A 6 8.46 -13.77 43.42
N LEU A 7 9.68 -13.24 43.63
CA LEU A 7 10.91 -13.95 43.24
C LEU A 7 11.05 -15.27 43.98
N LYS A 8 10.79 -15.29 45.29
CA LYS A 8 10.82 -16.53 46.08
C LYS A 8 9.78 -17.55 45.61
N LEU A 9 8.59 -17.08 45.22
CA LEU A 9 7.55 -17.95 44.66
C LEU A 9 8.02 -18.58 43.34
N ILE A 10 8.59 -17.77 42.43
CA ILE A 10 9.06 -18.24 41.13
C ILE A 10 10.26 -19.19 41.28
N GLU A 11 11.21 -18.88 42.17
CA GLU A 11 12.38 -19.73 42.46
C GLU A 11 12.00 -21.11 43.03
N SER A 12 10.79 -21.25 43.60
CA SER A 12 10.29 -22.52 44.13
C SER A 12 9.63 -23.42 43.07
N ILE A 13 9.39 -22.91 41.86
CA ILE A 13 8.81 -23.65 40.75
C ILE A 13 9.94 -24.42 40.04
N ALA A 14 9.67 -25.65 39.61
CA ALA A 14 10.63 -26.45 38.84
C ALA A 14 11.00 -25.79 37.50
N ASP A 15 12.18 -26.08 36.97
CA ASP A 15 12.66 -25.51 35.69
C ASP A 15 11.74 -25.81 34.50
N ASP A 16 10.97 -26.91 34.55
CA ASP A 16 9.98 -27.35 33.57
C ASP A 16 8.52 -27.16 34.04
N GLY A 17 8.31 -26.51 35.19
CA GLY A 17 6.98 -26.31 35.77
C GLY A 17 6.12 -25.29 35.03
N ASP A 18 4.80 -25.49 35.03
CA ASP A 18 3.85 -24.52 34.49
C ASP A 18 3.72 -23.31 35.43
N ILE A 19 4.34 -22.20 35.02
CA ILE A 19 4.33 -20.94 35.76
C ILE A 19 2.92 -20.36 35.86
N ASN A 20 2.09 -20.51 34.83
CA ASN A 20 0.73 -19.94 34.81
C ASN A 20 -0.16 -20.66 35.82
N GLU A 21 -0.13 -21.99 35.85
CA GLU A 21 -0.87 -22.78 36.84
C GLU A 21 -0.38 -22.47 38.26
N SER A 22 0.94 -22.42 38.45
CA SER A 22 1.55 -22.15 39.76
C SER A 22 1.22 -20.76 40.30
N LEU A 23 1.18 -19.73 39.45
CA LEU A 23 0.80 -18.37 39.84
C LEU A 23 -0.71 -18.26 40.08
N LEU A 24 -1.55 -18.80 39.19
CA LEU A 24 -3.01 -18.72 39.33
C LEU A 24 -3.54 -19.52 40.53
N GLY A 25 -2.86 -20.61 40.91
CA GLY A 25 -3.19 -21.40 42.09
C GLY A 25 -2.77 -20.77 43.42
N HIS A 26 -1.88 -19.76 43.40
CA HIS A 26 -1.39 -19.09 44.60
C HIS A 26 -2.48 -18.23 45.25
N GLU A 27 -2.53 -18.21 46.60
CA GLU A 27 -3.62 -17.57 47.36
C GLU A 27 -3.86 -16.11 46.99
N GLU A 28 -2.78 -15.38 46.73
CA GLU A 28 -2.82 -13.95 46.39
C GLU A 28 -3.39 -13.67 44.99
N PHE A 29 -3.44 -14.68 44.11
CA PHE A 29 -3.90 -14.57 42.73
C PHE A 29 -5.16 -15.39 42.43
N LYS A 30 -5.79 -16.02 43.43
CA LYS A 30 -7.01 -16.85 43.29
C LYS A 30 -8.21 -16.15 42.59
N GLY A 31 -8.19 -14.82 42.47
CA GLY A 31 -9.21 -14.04 41.74
C GLY A 31 -8.90 -13.81 40.26
N LEU A 32 -7.68 -14.13 39.81
CA LEU A 32 -7.30 -14.05 38.40
C LEU A 32 -7.76 -15.31 37.69
N LYS A 33 -8.41 -15.13 36.54
CA LYS A 33 -8.83 -16.22 35.66
C LYS A 33 -7.87 -16.33 34.49
N ASP A 34 -7.61 -17.55 34.06
CA ASP A 34 -6.89 -17.82 32.82
C ASP A 34 -7.73 -17.33 31.63
N LEU A 35 -7.24 -16.31 30.92
CA LEU A 35 -7.95 -15.74 29.77
C LEU A 35 -8.10 -16.76 28.63
N SER A 36 -7.20 -17.72 28.52
CA SER A 36 -7.26 -18.78 27.50
C SER A 36 -8.32 -19.84 27.80
N LYS A 37 -8.90 -19.84 29.01
CA LYS A 37 -9.92 -20.80 29.46
C LYS A 37 -11.22 -20.13 29.91
N LEU A 38 -11.47 -18.88 29.52
CA LEU A 38 -12.71 -18.17 29.83
C LEU A 38 -13.93 -18.92 29.28
N GLY A 39 -14.87 -19.26 30.17
CA GLY A 39 -16.15 -19.85 29.81
C GLY A 39 -17.21 -18.81 29.46
N ALA A 40 -18.36 -19.27 28.96
CA ALA A 40 -19.48 -18.40 28.61
C ALA A 40 -19.99 -17.59 29.82
N ASP A 41 -20.02 -18.19 31.02
CA ASP A 41 -20.44 -17.52 32.25
C ASP A 41 -19.47 -16.41 32.67
N ASP A 42 -18.17 -16.60 32.44
CA ASP A 42 -17.15 -15.60 32.75
C ASP A 42 -17.26 -14.40 31.82
N ILE A 43 -17.44 -14.67 30.53
CA ILE A 43 -17.66 -13.63 29.51
C ILE A 43 -18.95 -12.87 29.82
N ASN A 44 -20.03 -13.57 30.19
CA ASN A 44 -21.27 -12.94 30.58
C ASN A 44 -21.11 -12.07 31.84
N GLY A 45 -20.33 -12.53 32.82
CA GLY A 45 -19.96 -11.72 33.99
C GLY A 45 -19.21 -10.44 33.62
N ILE A 46 -18.25 -10.53 32.69
CA ILE A 46 -17.50 -9.36 32.20
C ILE A 46 -18.43 -8.39 31.46
N LEU A 47 -19.27 -8.91 30.55
CA LEU A 47 -20.21 -8.10 29.74
C LEU A 47 -21.30 -7.43 30.57
N THR A 48 -21.76 -8.09 31.64
CA THR A 48 -22.79 -7.53 32.55
C THR A 48 -22.20 -6.64 33.64
N GLY A 49 -20.87 -6.62 33.80
CA GLY A 49 -20.14 -5.66 34.63
C GLY A 49 -20.19 -4.23 34.09
N GLU A 50 -19.73 -3.27 34.88
CA GLU A 50 -19.80 -1.84 34.56
C GLU A 50 -19.05 -1.49 33.25
N VAL A 51 -17.82 -1.98 33.11
CA VAL A 51 -16.98 -1.79 31.92
C VAL A 51 -17.59 -2.49 30.70
N GLY A 52 -18.09 -3.71 30.86
CA GLY A 52 -18.74 -4.47 29.79
C GLY A 52 -20.01 -3.82 29.27
N LYS A 53 -20.86 -3.32 30.17
CA LYS A 53 -22.08 -2.57 29.81
C LYS A 53 -21.77 -1.27 29.10
N ALA A 54 -20.77 -0.52 29.57
CA ALA A 54 -20.33 0.71 28.92
C ALA A 54 -19.82 0.45 27.50
N TYR A 55 -19.02 -0.62 27.32
CA TYR A 55 -18.54 -1.05 26.00
C TYR A 55 -19.70 -1.47 25.09
N LEU A 56 -20.62 -2.31 25.56
CA LEU A 56 -21.79 -2.75 24.79
C LEU A 56 -22.67 -1.57 24.37
N THR A 57 -22.93 -0.64 25.29
CA THR A 57 -23.75 0.55 24.99
C THR A 57 -23.10 1.40 23.91
N SER A 58 -21.80 1.69 24.03
CA SER A 58 -21.06 2.47 23.03
C SER A 58 -20.99 1.76 21.67
N HIS A 59 -20.75 0.45 21.67
CA HIS A 59 -20.73 -0.37 20.46
C HIS A 59 -22.11 -0.37 19.78
N ASP A 60 -23.16 -0.64 20.55
CA ASP A 60 -24.53 -0.66 20.08
C ASP A 60 -24.97 0.69 19.52
N ASP A 61 -24.63 1.81 20.18
CA ASP A 61 -24.92 3.15 19.68
C ASP A 61 -24.19 3.43 18.37
N SER A 62 -22.93 3.00 18.23
CA SER A 62 -22.18 3.11 16.98
C SER A 62 -22.83 2.30 15.86
N VAL A 63 -23.21 1.05 16.14
CA VAL A 63 -23.86 0.17 15.17
C VAL A 63 -25.23 0.72 14.77
N ARG A 64 -26.05 1.18 15.73
CA ARG A 64 -27.35 1.80 15.46
C ARG A 64 -27.20 3.06 14.63
N SER A 65 -26.24 3.93 14.95
CA SER A 65 -25.99 5.15 14.19
C SER A 65 -25.62 4.83 12.74
N LYS A 66 -24.69 3.89 12.53
CA LYS A 66 -24.30 3.41 11.19
C LYS A 66 -25.46 2.74 10.45
N ALA A 67 -26.29 1.96 11.15
CA ALA A 67 -27.46 1.31 10.57
C ALA A 67 -28.49 2.35 10.10
N VAL A 68 -28.74 3.39 10.91
CA VAL A 68 -29.62 4.51 10.55
C VAL A 68 -29.06 5.30 9.38
N GLU A 69 -27.76 5.57 9.36
CA GLU A 69 -27.10 6.25 8.24
C GLU A 69 -27.19 5.44 6.96
N THR A 70 -26.85 4.14 7.01
CA THR A 70 -26.95 3.21 5.88
C THR A 70 -28.40 3.09 5.38
N PHE A 71 -29.37 3.09 6.30
CA PHE A 71 -30.77 3.10 5.95
C PHE A 71 -31.14 4.40 5.23
N LYS A 72 -30.75 5.57 5.75
CA LYS A 72 -31.04 6.88 5.13
C LYS A 72 -30.39 7.06 3.76
N THR A 73 -29.14 6.63 3.59
CA THR A 73 -28.36 6.88 2.37
C THR A 73 -28.62 5.87 1.26
N GLY A 74 -28.93 4.61 1.59
CA GLY A 74 -29.14 3.55 0.61
C GLY A 74 -30.56 2.99 0.61
N LYS A 75 -30.91 2.23 1.65
CA LYS A 75 -32.13 1.40 1.65
C LYS A 75 -33.42 2.21 1.62
N MET A 76 -33.47 3.38 2.24
CA MET A 76 -34.64 4.26 2.22
C MET A 76 -34.95 4.73 0.80
N GLN A 77 -33.92 5.01 -0.01
CA GLN A 77 -34.12 5.40 -1.41
C GLN A 77 -34.66 4.23 -2.24
N GLU A 78 -34.17 3.01 -1.99
CA GLU A 78 -34.71 1.80 -2.64
C GLU A 78 -36.16 1.51 -2.23
N GLU A 79 -36.48 1.61 -0.94
CA GLU A 79 -37.86 1.40 -0.46
C GLU A 79 -38.81 2.50 -0.93
N ILE A 80 -38.37 3.75 -0.98
CA ILE A 80 -39.14 4.85 -1.59
C ILE A 80 -39.35 4.57 -3.09
N LYS A 81 -38.31 4.13 -3.81
CA LYS A 81 -38.41 3.77 -5.23
C LYS A 81 -39.41 2.63 -5.45
N LYS A 82 -39.34 1.55 -4.66
CA LYS A 82 -40.30 0.44 -4.70
C LYS A 82 -41.72 0.88 -4.37
N ALA A 83 -41.90 1.73 -3.36
CA ALA A 83 -43.21 2.25 -2.97
C ALA A 83 -43.80 3.16 -4.06
N ILE A 84 -42.98 3.99 -4.70
CA ILE A 84 -43.38 4.81 -5.85
C ILE A 84 -43.75 3.91 -7.04
N GLU A 85 -42.94 2.92 -7.36
CA GLU A 85 -43.20 1.95 -8.44
C GLU A 85 -44.50 1.16 -8.19
N ALA A 86 -44.75 0.72 -6.96
CA ALA A 86 -45.97 0.03 -6.56
C ALA A 86 -47.21 0.95 -6.58
N ALA A 87 -47.07 2.21 -6.14
CA ALA A 87 -48.16 3.18 -6.10
C ALA A 87 -48.53 3.70 -7.50
N THR A 88 -47.58 3.79 -8.43
CA THR A 88 -47.83 4.35 -9.77
C THR A 88 -48.28 3.33 -10.82
N ASN A 89 -48.16 2.02 -10.57
CA ASN A 89 -48.65 0.96 -11.48
C ASN A 89 -48.30 1.18 -12.97
N LYS A 90 -47.21 1.90 -13.25
CA LYS A 90 -46.77 2.31 -14.58
C LYS A 90 -45.26 2.10 -14.68
N LYS A 91 -44.88 1.29 -15.68
CA LYS A 91 -43.51 1.19 -16.20
C LYS A 91 -42.90 2.59 -16.33
N LYS A 92 -41.61 2.73 -15.96
CA LYS A 92 -40.76 3.94 -16.05
C LYS A 92 -41.34 5.03 -16.96
N THR A 93 -41.53 6.25 -16.43
CA THR A 93 -41.85 7.39 -17.28
C THR A 93 -40.67 7.68 -18.23
N PRO A 94 -40.93 8.10 -19.48
CA PRO A 94 -39.88 8.36 -20.48
C PRO A 94 -38.83 9.37 -19.98
N GLU A 95 -39.24 10.31 -19.14
CA GLU A 95 -38.37 11.30 -18.50
C GLU A 95 -37.31 10.67 -17.56
N GLN A 96 -37.61 9.53 -16.92
CA GLN A 96 -36.65 8.84 -16.04
C GLN A 96 -35.64 8.01 -16.84
N GLU A 97 -36.05 7.40 -17.95
CA GLU A 97 -35.12 6.74 -18.88
C GLU A 97 -34.20 7.74 -19.55
N GLU A 98 -34.73 8.90 -19.91
CA GLU A 98 -33.95 10.00 -20.47
C GLU A 98 -32.95 10.55 -19.46
N LEU A 99 -33.34 10.69 -18.18
CA LEU A 99 -32.43 11.11 -17.11
C LEU A 99 -31.34 10.08 -16.82
N GLU A 100 -31.65 8.79 -16.81
CA GLU A 100 -30.67 7.72 -16.62
C GLU A 100 -29.68 7.66 -17.79
N LYS A 101 -30.18 7.80 -19.01
CA LYS A 101 -29.36 7.88 -20.22
C LYS A 101 -28.48 9.13 -20.21
N LEU A 102 -29.01 10.28 -19.81
CA LEU A 102 -28.28 11.54 -19.74
C LEU A 102 -27.21 11.50 -18.65
N LYS A 103 -27.50 10.91 -17.48
CA LYS A 103 -26.52 10.68 -16.42
C LYS A 103 -25.39 9.78 -16.90
N LYS A 104 -25.72 8.66 -17.55
CA LYS A 104 -24.72 7.75 -18.10
C LYS A 104 -23.85 8.44 -19.15
N GLN A 105 -24.45 9.18 -20.08
CA GLN A 105 -23.70 9.96 -21.07
C GLN A 105 -22.81 11.03 -20.43
N PHE A 106 -23.27 11.67 -19.36
CA PHE A 106 -22.49 12.66 -18.63
C PHE A 106 -21.29 12.02 -17.90
N GLU A 107 -21.50 10.88 -17.24
CA GLU A 107 -20.43 10.12 -16.58
C GLU A 107 -19.39 9.61 -17.59
N ASP A 108 -19.85 9.04 -18.71
CA ASP A 108 -18.98 8.58 -19.79
C ASP A 108 -18.17 9.75 -20.38
N SER A 109 -18.80 10.91 -20.61
CA SER A 109 -18.11 12.11 -21.13
C SER A 109 -17.09 12.66 -20.13
N GLN A 110 -17.39 12.66 -18.84
CA GLN A 110 -16.45 13.11 -17.81
C GLN A 110 -15.26 12.17 -17.67
N ALA A 111 -15.47 10.86 -17.82
CA ALA A 111 -14.40 9.88 -17.84
C ALA A 111 -13.50 10.06 -19.06
N GLU A 112 -14.08 10.29 -20.24
CA GLU A 112 -13.33 10.54 -21.48
C GLU A 112 -12.53 11.84 -21.42
N LEU A 113 -13.14 12.93 -20.93
CA LEU A 113 -12.45 14.23 -20.73
C LEU A 113 -11.29 14.11 -19.75
N THR A 114 -11.49 13.40 -18.64
CA THR A 114 -10.42 13.14 -17.68
C THR A 114 -9.27 12.38 -18.34
N LYS A 115 -9.59 11.31 -19.08
CA LYS A 115 -8.59 10.50 -19.78
C LYS A 115 -7.83 11.31 -20.82
N GLU A 116 -8.52 12.12 -21.62
CA GLU A 116 -7.91 12.96 -22.65
C GLU A 116 -6.98 14.01 -22.05
N ARG A 117 -7.43 14.70 -20.98
CA ARG A 117 -6.59 15.66 -20.25
C ARG A 117 -5.34 15.01 -19.70
N THR A 118 -5.48 13.86 -19.04
CA THR A 118 -4.34 13.12 -18.50
C THR A 118 -3.39 12.67 -19.61
N MET A 119 -3.90 12.17 -20.74
CA MET A 119 -3.08 11.70 -21.85
C MET A 119 -2.34 12.85 -22.56
N SER A 120 -2.95 14.03 -22.63
CA SER A 120 -2.32 15.25 -23.13
C SER A 120 -1.15 15.68 -22.23
N THR A 121 -1.37 15.72 -20.91
CA THR A 121 -0.30 15.99 -19.92
C THR A 121 0.82 14.96 -20.03
N LEU A 122 0.48 13.68 -20.11
CA LEU A 122 1.43 12.59 -20.22
C LEU A 122 2.30 12.67 -21.48
N SER A 123 1.67 13.00 -22.62
CA SER A 123 2.35 13.20 -23.89
C SER A 123 3.34 14.37 -23.82
N LYS A 124 2.97 15.45 -23.12
CA LYS A 124 3.85 16.59 -22.88
C LYS A 124 5.05 16.20 -22.01
N THR A 125 4.82 15.51 -20.89
CA THR A 125 5.88 15.07 -19.98
C THR A 125 6.84 14.09 -20.65
N LEU A 126 6.35 13.15 -21.45
CA LEU A 126 7.19 12.23 -22.24
C LEU A 126 8.07 13.00 -23.23
N LYS A 127 7.50 13.98 -23.94
CA LYS A 127 8.24 14.82 -24.87
C LYS A 127 9.33 15.65 -24.16
N GLU A 128 9.02 16.23 -23.00
CA GLU A 128 10.00 16.97 -22.18
C GLU A 128 11.15 16.08 -21.71
N LYS A 129 10.87 14.80 -21.45
CA LYS A 129 11.84 13.78 -21.03
C LYS A 129 12.56 13.11 -22.21
N ASN A 130 12.35 13.58 -23.45
CA ASN A 130 12.86 12.99 -24.70
C ASN A 130 12.50 11.51 -24.86
N LEU A 131 11.33 11.11 -24.37
CA LEU A 131 10.80 9.76 -24.51
C LEU A 131 9.75 9.69 -25.63
N PRO A 132 9.63 8.55 -26.34
CA PRO A 132 8.59 8.35 -27.34
C PRO A 132 7.18 8.44 -26.76
N ILE A 133 6.28 9.13 -27.47
CA ILE A 133 4.86 9.29 -27.08
C ILE A 133 4.14 7.95 -27.08
N GLU A 134 4.61 6.95 -27.82
CA GLU A 134 4.07 5.58 -27.82
C GLU A 134 4.12 4.94 -26.42
N LEU A 135 5.03 5.39 -25.55
CA LEU A 135 5.11 4.96 -24.16
C LEU A 135 4.01 5.53 -23.27
N ALA A 136 3.19 6.49 -23.76
CA ALA A 136 2.12 7.10 -23.00
C ALA A 136 1.10 6.07 -22.50
N ASN A 137 0.68 5.12 -23.34
CA ASN A 137 -0.24 4.07 -22.90
C ASN A 137 0.35 3.18 -21.81
N PHE A 138 1.66 2.93 -21.86
CA PHE A 138 2.36 2.12 -20.86
C PHE A 138 2.61 2.89 -19.56
N ALA A 139 2.89 4.18 -19.66
CA ALA A 139 3.07 5.05 -18.51
C ALA A 139 1.73 5.31 -17.78
N TYR A 140 0.62 5.42 -18.53
CA TYR A 140 -0.70 5.75 -17.99
C TYR A 140 -1.15 4.81 -16.86
N GLY A 141 -0.93 3.50 -17.01
CA GLY A 141 -1.18 2.51 -15.95
C GLY A 141 -2.58 2.65 -15.32
N ASP A 142 -2.60 3.03 -14.03
CA ASP A 142 -3.83 3.21 -13.23
C ASP A 142 -4.48 4.60 -13.36
N GLY A 143 -4.01 5.46 -14.27
CA GLY A 143 -4.53 6.79 -14.52
C GLY A 143 -4.24 7.82 -13.42
N LYS A 144 -3.52 7.44 -12.36
CA LYS A 144 -3.07 8.32 -11.28
C LYS A 144 -1.77 9.04 -11.64
N GLU A 145 -1.69 10.32 -11.26
CA GLU A 145 -0.56 11.19 -11.57
C GLU A 145 0.79 10.72 -11.05
N GLU A 146 0.81 10.27 -9.81
CA GLU A 146 2.01 9.71 -9.18
C GLU A 146 2.48 8.45 -9.91
N THR A 147 1.55 7.57 -10.29
CA THR A 147 1.85 6.32 -10.99
C THR A 147 2.49 6.59 -12.34
N TYR A 148 1.87 7.43 -13.17
CA TYR A 148 2.41 7.66 -14.50
C TYR A 148 3.73 8.46 -14.49
N THR A 149 3.92 9.35 -13.52
CA THR A 149 5.17 10.10 -13.39
C THR A 149 6.33 9.16 -13.01
N LYS A 150 6.12 8.29 -12.03
CA LYS A 150 7.10 7.27 -11.63
C LYS A 150 7.42 6.28 -12.75
N ASN A 151 6.41 5.89 -13.53
CA ASN A 151 6.60 5.01 -14.69
C ASN A 151 7.48 5.69 -15.74
N ILE A 152 7.25 6.97 -16.04
CA ILE A 152 8.08 7.76 -16.96
C ILE A 152 9.54 7.81 -16.49
N GLU A 153 9.78 8.09 -15.22
CA GLU A 153 11.14 8.15 -14.66
C GLU A 153 11.85 6.80 -14.74
N THR A 154 11.13 5.72 -14.44
CA THR A 154 11.66 4.36 -14.53
C THR A 154 12.03 4.00 -15.96
N LEU A 155 11.14 4.29 -16.92
CA LEU A 155 11.38 4.08 -18.34
C LEU A 155 12.59 4.89 -18.83
N GLN A 156 12.72 6.15 -18.39
CA GLN A 156 13.86 6.99 -18.71
C GLN A 156 15.17 6.38 -18.21
N GLY A 157 15.20 5.92 -16.95
CA GLY A 157 16.38 5.28 -16.38
C GLY A 157 16.78 4.00 -17.12
N ILE A 158 15.81 3.16 -17.46
CA ILE A 158 16.06 1.91 -18.22
C ILE A 158 16.61 2.23 -19.61
N LEU A 159 16.00 3.18 -20.35
CA LEU A 159 16.45 3.53 -21.69
C LEU A 159 17.87 4.09 -21.68
N ASN A 160 18.16 5.03 -20.78
CA ASN A 160 19.49 5.63 -20.67
C ASN A 160 20.55 4.58 -20.35
N ASN A 161 20.28 3.69 -19.39
CA ASN A 161 21.21 2.61 -19.05
C ASN A 161 21.44 1.64 -20.23
N ALA A 162 20.39 1.33 -21.00
CA ALA A 162 20.50 0.47 -22.17
C ALA A 162 21.32 1.13 -23.29
N VAL A 163 21.10 2.43 -23.54
CA VAL A 163 21.88 3.23 -24.50
C VAL A 163 23.34 3.30 -24.08
N ASP A 164 23.63 3.66 -22.83
CA ASP A 164 25.00 3.74 -22.31
C ASP A 164 25.73 2.40 -22.40
N SER A 165 25.05 1.29 -22.08
CA SER A 165 25.61 -0.05 -22.17
C SER A 165 25.90 -0.44 -23.63
N GLY A 166 24.99 -0.11 -24.55
CA GLY A 166 25.18 -0.34 -25.98
C GLY A 166 26.34 0.48 -26.57
N VAL A 167 26.44 1.76 -26.19
CA VAL A 167 27.53 2.65 -26.60
C VAL A 167 28.87 2.14 -26.05
N LYS A 168 28.94 1.76 -24.77
CA LYS A 168 30.14 1.13 -24.18
C LYS A 168 30.53 -0.15 -24.89
N ALA A 169 29.57 -1.01 -25.25
CA ALA A 169 29.85 -2.22 -25.99
C ALA A 169 30.45 -1.91 -27.37
N LYS A 170 29.87 -0.94 -28.11
CA LYS A 170 30.40 -0.53 -29.43
C LYS A 170 31.79 0.10 -29.31
N LEU A 171 31.95 1.11 -28.44
CA LEU A 171 33.22 1.82 -28.26
C LEU A 171 34.31 0.95 -27.64
N GLY A 172 33.96 0.03 -26.75
CA GLY A 172 34.90 -0.92 -26.13
C GLY A 172 35.45 -1.94 -27.12
N THR A 173 34.66 -2.32 -28.14
CA THR A 173 35.10 -3.24 -29.21
C THR A 173 35.87 -2.55 -30.34
N SER A 174 35.79 -1.23 -30.47
CA SER A 174 36.40 -0.46 -31.57
C SER A 174 37.58 0.42 -31.16
N SER A 175 37.96 0.46 -29.87
CA SER A 175 39.13 1.21 -29.42
C SER A 175 40.40 0.43 -29.76
N TYR A 176 41.10 0.89 -30.80
CA TYR A 176 42.50 0.53 -31.04
C TYR A 176 43.30 0.80 -29.77
N ILE A 177 43.84 -0.26 -29.15
CA ILE A 177 44.82 -0.14 -28.07
C ILE A 177 46.17 0.01 -28.78
N PRO A 178 46.84 1.16 -28.71
CA PRO A 178 48.15 1.31 -29.32
C PRO A 178 49.10 0.27 -28.72
N PRO A 179 49.90 -0.44 -29.55
CA PRO A 179 50.88 -1.37 -29.01
C PRO A 179 51.83 -0.60 -28.09
N ALA A 180 52.07 -1.16 -26.90
CA ALA A 180 53.05 -0.60 -25.98
C ALA A 180 54.42 -0.67 -26.65
N ASP A 181 54.90 0.46 -27.13
CA ASP A 181 56.11 0.53 -27.93
C ASP A 181 57.32 0.27 -27.00
N ALA A 182 57.86 -0.95 -27.08
CA ALA A 182 58.99 -1.40 -26.26
C ALA A 182 60.22 -0.48 -26.41
N GLN A 183 60.33 0.21 -27.55
CA GLN A 183 61.39 1.19 -27.80
C GLN A 183 61.23 2.45 -26.94
N THR A 184 60.03 2.94 -26.68
CA THR A 184 59.84 4.15 -25.85
C THR A 184 60.20 3.87 -24.38
N ASN A 185 59.87 2.68 -23.88
CA ASN A 185 60.26 2.25 -22.53
C ASN A 185 61.78 2.01 -22.41
N ALA A 186 62.41 1.45 -23.45
CA ALA A 186 63.86 1.27 -23.49
C ALA A 186 64.61 2.61 -23.57
N LEU A 187 64.11 3.57 -24.36
CA LEU A 187 64.69 4.92 -24.45
C LEU A 187 64.56 5.68 -23.13
N ASN A 188 63.40 5.59 -22.47
CA ASN A 188 63.18 6.22 -21.17
C ASN A 188 64.06 5.60 -20.07
N ALA A 189 64.27 4.28 -20.10
CA ALA A 189 65.19 3.60 -19.19
C ALA A 189 66.67 3.99 -19.42
N GLN A 190 67.09 4.15 -20.69
CA GLN A 190 68.44 4.61 -21.03
C GLN A 190 68.67 6.08 -20.65
N ILE A 191 67.67 6.94 -20.82
CA ILE A 191 67.74 8.35 -20.42
C ILE A 191 67.82 8.47 -18.88
N ALA A 192 67.06 7.67 -18.13
CA ALA A 192 67.13 7.64 -16.67
C ALA A 192 68.51 7.19 -16.16
N GLN A 193 69.10 6.17 -16.81
CA GLN A 193 70.46 5.71 -16.51
C GLN A 193 71.54 6.76 -16.83
N ALA A 194 71.41 7.46 -17.96
CA ALA A 194 72.35 8.51 -18.36
C ALA A 194 72.28 9.76 -17.47
N MET A 195 71.12 10.03 -16.87
CA MET A 195 70.89 11.14 -15.95
C MET A 195 71.23 10.80 -14.48
N GLY A 196 71.66 9.57 -14.19
CA GLY A 196 72.08 9.14 -12.85
C GLY A 196 70.95 9.10 -11.81
N VAL A 197 69.69 9.09 -12.25
CA VAL A 197 68.54 8.98 -11.37
C VAL A 197 68.17 7.50 -11.27
N GLN A 198 68.66 6.83 -10.22
CA GLN A 198 68.05 5.61 -9.71
C GLN A 198 66.93 5.96 -8.74
#